data_AF-A0A355XUN3-F1
#
_entry.id   AF-A0A355XUN3-F1
#
_cell.length_a   1.000
_cell.length_b   1.000
_cell.length_c   1.000
_cell.angle_alpha   90.00
_cell.angle_beta   90.00
_cell.angle_gamma   90.00
#
_symmetry.space_group_name_H-M   'P 1'
#
loop_
_entity.id
_entity.type
_entity.pdbx_description
1 polymer ?
#
loop_
_entity_poly.entity_id
_entity_poly.type
_entity_poly.pdbx_seq_one_letter_code
_entity_poly.pdbx_strand_id
1 'polypeptide(L)' 'MDDQELKNKEREAADDKMITGAFHHLLDTYLHSRHRKKVDIITKAFNFARQAHKGVRRLSGEPYIMHPIAV' A
#
# COMPACT_ATOMS: atom_id res chain seq x y z
N MET A 1 -4.81 -15.02 -24.00
CA MET A 1 -4.79 -14.00 -22.95
C MET A 1 -4.95 -12.68 -23.67
N ASP A 2 -5.97 -11.91 -23.34
CA ASP A 2 -6.23 -10.62 -23.99
C ASP A 2 -5.15 -9.59 -23.60
N ASP A 3 -4.67 -8.77 -24.53
CA ASP A 3 -3.61 -7.77 -24.30
C ASP A 3 -4.00 -6.79 -23.18
N GLN A 4 -5.30 -6.53 -23.04
CA GLN A 4 -5.86 -5.70 -22.00
C GLN A 4 -5.74 -6.34 -20.60
N GLU A 5 -5.89 -7.66 -20.51
CA GLU A 5 -5.79 -8.41 -19.26
C GLU A 5 -4.33 -8.42 -18.76
N LEU A 6 -3.37 -8.54 -19.68
CA LEU A 6 -1.95 -8.49 -19.36
C LEU A 6 -1.54 -7.12 -18.80
N LYS A 7 -1.94 -6.03 -19.46
CA LYS A 7 -1.69 -4.66 -19.00
C LYS A 7 -2.29 -4.37 -17.62
N ASN A 8 -3.48 -4.92 -17.34
CA ASN A 8 -4.11 -4.75 -16.04
C ASN A 8 -3.30 -5.49 -14.94
N LYS A 9 -2.87 -6.73 -15.19
CA LYS A 9 -2.04 -7.50 -14.26
C LYS A 9 -0.69 -6.83 -13.98
N GLU A 10 -0.03 -6.31 -15.02
CA GLU A 10 1.23 -5.58 -14.87
C GLU A 10 1.05 -4.34 -13.99
N ARG A 11 -0.06 -3.62 -14.18
CA ARG A 11 -0.38 -2.44 -13.39
C ARG A 11 -0.70 -2.78 -11.93
N GLU A 12 -1.49 -3.82 -11.68
CA GLU A 12 -1.76 -4.31 -10.32
C GLU A 12 -0.46 -4.73 -9.62
N ALA A 13 0.44 -5.42 -10.32
CA ALA A 13 1.74 -5.79 -9.78
C ALA A 13 2.63 -4.57 -9.48
N ALA A 14 2.57 -3.53 -10.32
CA ALA A 14 3.29 -2.29 -10.09
C ALA A 14 2.74 -1.55 -8.85
N ASP A 15 1.41 -1.47 -8.72
CA ASP A 15 0.76 -0.87 -7.56
C ASP A 15 1.10 -1.63 -6.27
N ASP A 16 1.02 -2.96 -6.29
CA ASP A 16 1.34 -3.79 -5.12
C ASP A 16 2.79 -3.60 -4.65
N LYS A 17 3.73 -3.47 -5.60
CA LYS A 17 5.14 -3.15 -5.28
C LYS A 17 5.26 -1.77 -4.61
N MET A 18 4.59 -0.76 -5.16
CA MET A 18 4.61 0.61 -4.62
C MET A 18 4.01 0.66 -3.21
N ILE A 19 2.84 0.05 -3.00
CA ILE A 19 2.14 0.01 -1.71
C ILE A 19 2.99 -0.71 -0.66
N THR A 20 3.57 -1.86 -1.02
CA THR A 20 4.42 -2.64 -0.12
C THR A 20 5.69 -1.87 0.26
N GLY A 21 6.32 -1.19 -0.70
CA GLY A 21 7.48 -0.34 -0.45
C GLY A 21 7.18 0.81 0.52
N ALA A 22 6.06 1.51 0.32
CA ALA A 22 5.63 2.58 1.21
C ALA A 22 5.34 2.09 2.64
N PHE A 23 4.70 0.92 2.76
CA PHE A 23 4.45 0.29 4.05
C PHE A 23 5.74 -0.11 4.78
N HIS A 24 6.71 -0.70 4.06
CA HIS A 24 8.01 -1.04 4.64
C HIS A 24 8.76 0.20 5.13
N HIS A 25 8.76 1.29 4.36
CA HIS A 25 9.36 2.55 4.78
C HIS A 25 8.70 3.11 6.05
N LEU A 26 7.37 3.04 6.15
CA LEU A 26 6.62 3.44 7.34
C LEU A 26 7.00 2.59 8.56
N LEU A 27 7.07 1.27 8.40
CA LEU A 27 7.48 0.37 9.48
C LEU A 27 8.92 0.63 9.92
N ASP A 28 9.83 0.81 8.96
CA ASP A 28 11.24 1.08 9.25
C ASP A 28 11.40 2.37 10.04
N THR A 29 10.76 3.46 9.59
CA THR A 29 10.74 4.74 10.30
C THR A 29 10.20 4.59 11.72
N TYR A 30 9.09 3.85 11.88
CA TYR A 30 8.49 3.61 13.18
C TYR A 30 9.39 2.77 14.11
N LEU A 31 10.07 1.75 13.59
CA LEU A 31 10.97 0.87 14.35
C LEU A 31 12.24 1.58 14.86
N HIS A 32 12.69 2.61 14.13
CA HIS A 32 13.79 3.47 14.54
C HIS A 32 13.39 4.53 15.59
N SER A 33 12.10 4.70 15.86
CA SER A 33 11.60 5.61 16.90
C SER A 33 11.66 5.00 18.30
N ARG A 34 11.55 5.85 19.34
CA ARG A 34 11.50 5.43 20.76
C ARG A 34 10.16 4.84 21.21
N HIS A 35 9.20 4.65 20.29
CA HIS A 35 7.86 4.14 20.62
C HIS A 35 7.90 2.66 21.06
N ARG A 36 6.79 2.19 21.67
CA ARG A 36 6.62 0.80 22.15
C ARG A 36 6.51 -0.26 21.03
N LYS A 37 6.96 0.06 19.81
CA LYS A 37 7.05 -0.84 18.65
C LYS A 37 5.83 -1.76 18.47
N LYS A 38 4.63 -1.18 18.49
CA LYS A 38 3.35 -1.90 18.25
C LYS A 38 3.17 -2.20 16.76
N VAL A 39 4.04 -3.03 16.19
CA VAL A 39 4.00 -3.38 14.75
C VAL A 39 2.72 -4.11 14.39
N ASP A 40 2.17 -4.93 15.30
CA ASP A 40 0.99 -5.76 15.02
C ASP A 40 -0.25 -4.92 14.70
N ILE A 41 -0.51 -3.85 15.47
CA ILE A 41 -1.68 -3.00 15.24
C ILE A 41 -1.54 -2.19 13.95
N ILE A 42 -0.32 -1.74 13.64
CA ILE A 42 -0.01 -1.01 12.40
C ILE A 42 -0.22 -1.94 11.19
N THR A 43 0.28 -3.17 11.28
CA THR A 43 0.12 -4.18 10.23
C THR A 43 -1.35 -4.53 10.02
N LYS A 44 -2.12 -4.67 11.10
CA LYS A 44 -3.56 -4.91 11.02
C LYS A 44 -4.31 -3.75 10.34
N ALA A 45 -3.99 -2.51 10.71
CA ALA A 45 -4.58 -1.32 10.11
C ALA A 45 -4.24 -1.20 8.61
N PHE A 46 -2.97 -1.45 8.24
CA PHE A 46 -2.54 -1.47 6.85
C PHE A 46 -3.32 -2.50 6.02
N ASN A 47 -3.44 -3.74 6.50
CA ASN A 47 -4.18 -4.78 5.79
C ASN A 47 -5.66 -4.43 5.63
N PHE A 48 -6.28 -3.85 6.65
CA PHE A 48 -7.65 -3.35 6.58
C PHE A 48 -7.80 -2.28 5.51
N ALA A 49 -6.93 -1.26 5.49
CA ALA A 49 -6.93 -0.22 4.48
C ALA A 49 -6.67 -0.78 3.07
N ARG A 50 -5.74 -1.74 2.93
CA ARG A 50 -5.41 -2.38 1.64
C ARG A 50 -6.60 -3.09 1.04
N GLN A 51 -7.37 -3.77 1.88
CA GLN A 51 -8.60 -4.42 1.45
C GLN A 51 -9.68 -3.40 1.08
N ALA A 52 -9.89 -2.37 1.92
CA ALA A 52 -10.92 -1.36 1.71
C ALA A 52 -10.68 -0.50 0.45
N HIS A 53 -9.42 -0.29 0.07
CA HIS A 53 -9.03 0.52 -1.08
C HIS A 53 -8.63 -0.31 -2.32
N LYS A 54 -8.87 -1.63 -2.33
CA LYS A 54 -8.53 -2.48 -3.48
C LYS A 54 -9.26 -2.01 -4.74
N GLY A 55 -8.52 -1.74 -5.81
CA GLY A 55 -9.06 -1.26 -7.08
C GLY A 55 -9.47 0.23 -7.10
N VAL A 56 -9.38 0.94 -5.97
CA VAL A 56 -9.70 2.37 -5.87
C VAL A 56 -8.47 3.20 -6.22
N ARG A 57 -8.65 4.23 -7.05
CA ARG A 57 -7.57 5.11 -7.51
C ARG A 57 -7.91 6.58 -7.28
N ARG A 58 -6.86 7.40 -7.15
CA ARG A 58 -6.96 8.87 -7.15
C ARG A 58 -7.17 9.37 -8.58
N LEU A 59 -7.54 10.66 -8.72
CA LEU A 59 -7.58 11.34 -10.02
C LEU A 59 -6.22 11.34 -10.73
N SER A 60 -5.11 11.27 -9.98
CA SER A 60 -3.75 11.11 -10.51
C SER A 60 -3.48 9.74 -11.14
N GLY A 61 -4.35 8.74 -10.91
CA GLY A 61 -4.14 7.35 -11.33
C GLY A 61 -3.42 6.48 -10.30
N GLU A 62 -2.88 7.06 -9.23
CA GLU A 62 -2.21 6.32 -8.15
C GLU A 62 -3.21 5.51 -7.31
N PRO A 63 -2.77 4.39 -6.68
CA PRO A 63 -3.59 3.65 -5.73
C PRO A 63 -4.03 4.54 -4.58
N TYR A 64 -5.32 4.52 -4.25
CA TYR A 64 -5.87 5.45 -3.24
C TYR A 64 -5.23 5.27 -1.85
N ILE A 65 -4.86 4.03 -1.50
CA ILE A 65 -4.20 3.70 -0.24
C ILE A 65 -2.87 4.43 -0.02
N MET A 66 -2.20 4.90 -1.09
CA MET A 66 -0.97 5.68 -0.95
C MET A 66 -1.18 6.94 -0.11
N HIS A 67 -2.37 7.54 -0.15
CA HIS A 67 -2.68 8.71 0.67
C HIS A 67 -2.72 8.39 2.17
N PRO A 68 -3.54 7.43 2.66
CA PRO A 68 -3.52 7.01 4.06
C PRO A 68 -2.17 6.51 4.60
N ILE A 69 -1.28 5.98 3.75
CA ILE A 69 0.06 5.52 4.19
C ILE A 69 1.02 6.70 4.42
N ALA A 70 0.83 7.81 3.69
CA ALA A 70 1.74 8.95 3.70
C ALA A 70 1.42 10.03 4.75
N VAL A 71 0.25 9.96 5.39
CA VAL A 71 -0.21 10.89 6.45
C VAL A 71 0.25 10.39 7.81
#